data_AF-A0A6J5TZS7-F1
#
_entry.id   AF-A0A6J5TZS7-F1
#
_cell.length_a   1.000
_cell.length_b   1.000
_cell.length_c   1.000
_cell.angle_alpha   90.00
_cell.angle_beta   90.00
_cell.angle_gamma   90.00
#
_symmetry.space_group_name_H-M   'P 1'
#
loop_
_entity.id
_entity.type
_entity.pdbx_description
1 polymer ?
#
loop_
_entity_poly.entity_id
_entity_poly.type
_entity_poly.pdbx_seq_one_letter_code
_entity_poly.pdbx_strand_id
1 'polypeptide(L)'
;MDFKSATNNYPQHDSHISPPCNFTVNNLSPITDYTKVSFDGAWLVVLCSASLGVIRKIVDGHFGGWLVEKKIVSSALCAEVEAALLGISMARDLGDCKVIFKYDSKILVNSINGNMGSDAWTILPLIREIRRRSSFFDSAEWRWIPHN
;
A
#
# COMPACT_ATOMS: atom_id res chain seq x y z
N MET A 1 3.51 1.14 37.48
CA MET A 1 4.25 0.50 36.37
C MET A 1 4.15 1.45 35.19
N ASP A 2 5.18 2.27 35.03
CA ASP A 2 5.20 3.39 34.09
C ASP A 2 5.69 2.93 32.72
N PHE A 3 4.83 3.01 31.71
CA PHE A 3 5.24 2.85 30.32
C PHE A 3 5.83 4.18 29.84
N LYS A 4 7.17 4.23 29.79
CA LYS A 4 7.90 5.31 29.13
C LYS A 4 7.51 5.35 27.65
N SER A 5 6.98 6.50 27.22
CA SER A 5 6.81 6.88 25.82
C SER A 5 8.12 6.73 25.08
N ALA A 6 8.17 5.88 24.06
CA ALA A 6 9.25 5.87 23.08
C ALA A 6 9.04 7.07 22.16
N THR A 7 9.89 8.08 22.31
CA THR A 7 10.01 9.20 21.37
C THR A 7 10.46 8.64 20.02
N ASN A 8 9.57 8.69 19.02
CA ASN A 8 9.90 8.42 17.62
C ASN A 8 10.83 9.53 17.12
N ASN A 9 12.14 9.28 17.18
CA ASN A 9 13.13 10.08 16.48
C ASN A 9 13.19 9.63 15.02
N TYR A 10 12.27 10.15 14.19
CA TYR A 10 12.49 10.18 12.75
C TYR A 10 13.60 11.22 12.46
N PRO A 11 14.61 10.90 11.65
CA PRO A 11 15.42 11.94 11.04
C PRO A 11 14.50 12.79 10.16
N GLN A 12 14.45 14.10 10.40
CA GLN A 12 13.81 15.04 9.48
C GLN A 12 14.59 15.00 8.18
N HIS A 13 14.04 14.32 7.17
CA HIS A 13 14.52 14.43 5.80
C HIS A 13 13.90 15.69 5.21
N ASP A 14 14.73 16.65 4.83
CA ASP A 14 14.33 17.91 4.22
C ASP A 14 13.29 17.68 3.13
N SER A 15 12.19 18.43 3.23
CA SER A 15 11.10 18.44 2.27
C SER A 15 11.55 19.14 0.99
N HIS A 16 12.33 18.46 0.16
CA HIS A 16 12.37 18.78 -1.26
C HIS A 16 11.06 18.29 -1.87
N ILE A 17 10.13 19.24 -2.03
CA ILE A 17 8.89 19.07 -2.78
C ILE A 17 9.29 18.68 -4.22
N SER A 18 9.13 17.40 -4.56
CA SER A 18 9.25 16.95 -5.95
C SER A 18 8.11 17.58 -6.78
N PRO A 19 8.41 18.13 -7.96
CA PRO A 19 7.39 18.76 -8.81
C PRO A 19 6.38 17.72 -9.34
N PRO A 20 5.17 18.15 -9.77
CA PRO A 20 4.22 17.26 -10.43
C PRO A 20 4.82 16.66 -11.70
N CYS A 21 4.60 15.35 -11.89
CA CYS A 21 5.13 14.54 -12.98
C CYS A 21 4.73 15.12 -14.35
N ASN A 22 5.65 15.83 -14.99
CA ASN A 22 5.59 16.23 -16.39
C ASN A 22 6.95 15.97 -17.03
N PHE A 23 7.12 14.83 -17.69
CA PHE A 23 8.10 14.72 -18.78
C PHE A 23 7.77 13.59 -19.75
N THR A 24 7.66 13.98 -21.02
CA THR A 24 7.58 13.13 -22.21
C THR A 24 8.93 12.48 -22.49
N VAL A 25 8.98 11.23 -22.98
CA VAL A 25 9.83 10.78 -24.13
C VAL A 25 9.76 9.25 -24.32
N ASN A 26 9.18 8.89 -25.47
CA ASN A 26 9.51 7.88 -26.49
C ASN A 26 10.33 6.59 -26.16
N ASN A 27 9.70 5.48 -26.58
CA ASN A 27 10.21 4.21 -27.15
C ASN A 27 11.03 3.19 -26.30
N LEU A 28 10.30 2.08 -26.01
CA LEU A 28 10.68 0.67 -25.84
C LEU A 28 11.92 0.27 -25.03
N SER A 29 11.67 -0.10 -23.76
CA SER A 29 12.41 -1.11 -22.97
C SER A 29 11.41 -1.86 -22.06
N PRO A 30 11.63 -3.14 -21.69
CA PRO A 30 10.62 -3.96 -21.01
C PRO A 30 10.38 -3.45 -19.59
N ILE A 31 9.18 -2.92 -19.29
CA ILE A 31 8.64 -2.49 -17.97
C ILE A 31 9.74 -2.15 -16.94
N THR A 32 10.53 -1.13 -17.24
CA THR A 32 11.79 -0.77 -16.55
C THR A 32 11.62 0.53 -15.75
N ASP A 33 10.42 0.88 -15.34
CA ASP A 33 10.12 2.16 -14.67
C ASP A 33 9.07 2.07 -13.54
N TYR A 34 8.66 0.86 -13.13
CA TYR A 34 7.67 0.68 -12.06
C TYR A 34 8.30 0.39 -10.70
N THR A 35 7.94 1.20 -9.71
CA THR A 35 8.14 0.87 -8.30
C THR A 35 7.18 -0.25 -7.90
N LYS A 36 7.66 -1.24 -7.13
CA LYS A 36 6.85 -2.35 -6.63
C LYS A 36 6.57 -2.15 -5.15
N VAL A 37 5.29 -2.20 -4.77
CA VAL A 37 4.85 -2.05 -3.38
C VAL A 37 4.13 -3.33 -2.96
N SER A 38 4.71 -4.08 -2.03
CA SER A 38 4.07 -5.23 -1.39
C SER A 38 3.51 -4.79 -0.04
N PHE A 39 2.35 -5.29 0.33
CA PHE A 39 1.73 -5.00 1.62
C PHE A 39 1.02 -6.23 2.18
N ASP A 40 0.88 -6.27 3.50
CA ASP A 40 0.16 -7.32 4.23
C ASP A 40 -0.40 -6.75 5.54
N GLY A 41 -1.58 -7.21 5.95
CA GLY A 41 -2.25 -6.80 7.17
C GLY A 41 -2.53 -7.98 8.11
N ALA A 42 -1.86 -8.01 9.26
CA ALA A 42 -2.10 -9.02 10.29
C ALA A 42 -3.09 -8.49 11.35
N TRP A 43 -4.14 -9.26 11.67
CA TRP A 43 -5.16 -8.87 12.65
C TRP A 43 -5.21 -9.80 13.86
N LEU A 44 -5.31 -9.18 15.04
CA LEU A 44 -5.48 -9.84 16.32
C LEU A 44 -6.89 -9.55 16.86
N VAL A 45 -7.77 -10.56 16.76
CA VAL A 45 -9.19 -10.47 17.12
C VAL A 45 -9.42 -10.03 18.57
N VAL A 46 -8.62 -10.53 19.51
CA VAL A 46 -8.82 -10.29 20.96
C VAL A 46 -8.61 -8.82 21.35
N LEU A 47 -7.82 -8.07 20.59
CA LEU A 47 -7.54 -6.65 20.83
C LEU A 47 -8.17 -5.74 19.76
N CYS A 48 -8.88 -6.31 18.79
CA CYS A 48 -9.32 -5.61 17.58
C CYS A 48 -8.20 -4.79 16.92
N SER A 49 -6.96 -5.28 17.01
CA SER A 49 -5.76 -4.55 16.58
C SER A 49 -5.15 -5.21 15.37
N ALA A 50 -4.67 -4.41 14.42
CA ALA A 50 -3.90 -4.85 13.28
C ALA A 50 -2.49 -4.28 13.29
N SER A 51 -1.57 -5.05 12.72
CA SER A 51 -0.26 -4.58 12.27
C SER A 51 -0.28 -4.55 10.74
N LEU A 52 0.09 -3.42 10.17
CA LEU A 52 0.10 -3.17 8.74
C LEU A 52 1.55 -3.14 8.30
N GLY A 53 1.93 -3.92 7.30
CA GLY A 53 3.28 -3.97 6.76
C GLY A 53 3.31 -3.56 5.29
N VAL A 54 4.30 -2.75 4.91
CA VAL A 54 4.54 -2.33 3.53
C VAL A 54 6.03 -2.43 3.22
N ILE A 55 6.35 -2.98 2.06
CA ILE A 55 7.71 -3.03 1.49
C ILE A 55 7.67 -2.38 0.11
N ARG A 56 8.54 -1.39 -0.10
CA ARG A 56 8.76 -0.75 -1.39
C ARG A 56 10.06 -1.26 -2.01
N LYS A 57 10.02 -1.57 -3.30
CA LYS A 57 11.20 -1.89 -4.11
C LYS A 57 11.24 -0.95 -5.30
N ILE A 58 12.38 -0.29 -5.52
CA ILE A 58 12.58 0.58 -6.67
C ILE A 58 12.72 -0.24 -7.96
N VAL A 59 12.74 0.46 -9.09
CA VAL A 59 12.79 -0.06 -10.46
C VAL A 59 13.72 -1.26 -10.64
N ASP A 60 14.93 -1.20 -10.06
CA ASP A 60 15.95 -2.25 -10.18
C ASP A 60 15.73 -3.46 -9.24
N GLY A 61 14.59 -3.51 -8.55
CA GLY A 61 14.29 -4.53 -7.55
C GLY A 61 15.02 -4.33 -6.21
N HIS A 62 15.89 -3.32 -6.11
CA HIS A 62 16.54 -2.92 -4.87
C HIS A 62 15.53 -2.45 -3.83
N PHE A 63 15.91 -2.61 -2.56
CA PHE A 63 15.10 -2.17 -1.44
C PHE A 63 14.93 -0.65 -1.46
N GLY A 64 13.68 -0.20 -1.53
CA GLY A 64 13.29 1.21 -1.63
C GLY A 64 12.64 1.75 -0.36
N GLY A 65 12.64 0.97 0.73
CA GLY A 65 12.07 1.33 2.02
C GLY A 65 10.99 0.37 2.50
N TRP A 66 10.55 0.57 3.75
CA TRP A 66 9.48 -0.17 4.39
C TRP A 66 8.71 0.74 5.35
N LEU A 67 7.48 0.36 5.67
CA LEU A 67 6.64 1.04 6.64
C LEU A 67 5.84 0.01 7.43
N VAL A 68 5.74 0.20 8.75
CA VAL A 68 4.89 -0.60 9.63
C VAL A 68 4.07 0.32 10.52
N GLU A 69 2.77 0.05 10.60
CA GLU A 69 1.86 0.79 11.47
C GLU A 69 0.96 -0.16 12.27
N LYS A 70 0.39 0.35 13.37
CA LYS A 70 -0.66 -0.34 14.13
C LYS A 70 -1.97 0.41 13.96
N LYS A 71 -3.07 -0.33 13.79
CA LYS A 71 -4.40 0.26 13.60
C LYS A 71 -5.48 -0.57 14.29
N ILE A 72 -6.51 0.08 14.83
CA ILE A 72 -7.69 -0.64 15.32
C ILE A 72 -8.58 -0.93 14.12
N VAL A 73 -8.91 -2.21 13.90
CA VAL A 73 -9.76 -2.66 12.80
C VAL A 73 -10.66 -3.81 13.25
N SER A 74 -11.78 -3.97 12.56
CA SER A 74 -12.83 -4.93 12.92
C SER A 74 -12.64 -6.33 12.31
N SER A 75 -11.68 -6.51 11.39
CA SER A 75 -11.44 -7.81 10.74
C SER A 75 -10.04 -7.88 10.11
N ALA A 76 -9.59 -9.11 9.82
CA ALA A 76 -8.39 -9.37 9.02
C ALA A 76 -8.47 -8.72 7.64
N LEU A 77 -9.64 -8.76 7.01
CA LEU A 77 -9.86 -8.12 5.72
C LEU A 77 -9.70 -6.59 5.80
N CYS A 78 -10.18 -5.96 6.88
CA CYS A 78 -9.93 -4.54 7.10
C CYS A 78 -8.43 -4.26 7.30
N ALA A 79 -7.68 -5.13 7.97
CA ALA A 79 -6.23 -4.98 8.12
C ALA A 79 -5.52 -4.98 6.75
N GLU A 80 -5.86 -5.92 5.89
CA GLU A 80 -5.31 -6.04 4.53
C GLU A 80 -5.55 -4.79 3.68
N VAL A 81 -6.78 -4.29 3.73
CA VAL A 81 -7.18 -3.09 3.00
C VAL A 81 -6.50 -1.84 3.55
N GLU A 82 -6.32 -1.75 4.86
CA GLU A 82 -5.60 -0.66 5.50
C GLU A 82 -4.08 -0.71 5.19
N ALA A 83 -3.49 -1.90 5.08
CA ALA A 83 -2.12 -2.06 4.61
C ALA A 83 -1.97 -1.62 3.15
N ALA A 84 -2.97 -1.86 2.29
CA ALA A 84 -3.00 -1.34 0.93
C ALA A 84 -3.04 0.20 0.89
N LEU A 85 -3.89 0.82 1.71
CA LEU A 85 -3.97 2.29 1.84
C LEU A 85 -2.66 2.88 2.35
N LEU A 86 -2.01 2.21 3.31
CA LEU A 86 -0.69 2.58 3.80
C LEU A 86 0.37 2.53 2.68
N GLY A 87 0.33 1.48 1.85
CA GLY A 87 1.23 1.33 0.70
C GLY A 87 1.03 2.41 -0.36
N ILE A 88 -0.23 2.77 -0.64
CA ILE A 88 -0.56 3.88 -1.55
C ILE A 88 -0.04 5.21 -0.99
N SER A 89 -0.25 5.48 0.29
CA SER A 89 0.24 6.69 0.96
C SER A 89 1.76 6.76 0.90
N MET A 90 2.46 5.67 1.24
CA MET A 90 3.93 5.62 1.17
C MET A 90 4.46 5.91 -0.25
N ALA A 91 3.87 5.30 -1.28
CA ALA A 91 4.30 5.51 -2.66
C ALA A 91 4.07 6.96 -3.13
N ARG A 92 2.92 7.54 -2.78
CA ARG A 92 2.60 8.95 -3.06
C ARG A 92 3.59 9.88 -2.38
N ASP A 93 3.84 9.67 -1.08
CA ASP A 93 4.67 10.55 -0.28
C ASP A 93 6.16 10.47 -0.71
N LEU A 94 6.58 9.36 -1.33
CA LEU A 94 7.89 9.17 -1.94
C LEU A 94 7.96 9.60 -3.42
N GLY A 95 6.87 10.13 -3.99
CA GLY A 95 6.84 10.68 -5.34
C GLY A 95 6.89 9.63 -6.46
N ASP A 96 6.43 8.40 -6.19
CA ASP A 96 6.30 7.40 -7.25
C ASP A 96 5.19 7.80 -8.23
N CYS A 97 5.46 7.73 -9.54
CA CYS A 97 4.45 8.01 -10.58
C CYS A 97 3.89 6.74 -11.25
N LYS A 98 4.68 5.66 -11.30
CA LYS A 98 4.26 4.34 -11.84
C LYS A 98 4.48 3.24 -10.81
N VAL A 99 3.41 2.58 -10.38
CA VAL A 99 3.44 1.64 -9.25
C VAL A 99 2.76 0.32 -9.58
N ILE A 100 3.38 -0.78 -9.17
CA ILE A 100 2.77 -2.11 -9.11
C ILE A 100 2.51 -2.45 -7.64
N PHE A 101 1.24 -2.46 -7.25
CA PHE A 101 0.79 -2.94 -5.95
C PHE A 101 0.66 -4.46 -5.97
N LYS A 102 1.33 -5.12 -5.02
CA LYS A 102 1.45 -6.55 -4.90
C LYS A 102 0.73 -7.00 -3.65
N TYR A 103 -0.15 -7.98 -3.81
CA TYR A 103 -1.02 -8.47 -2.75
C TYR A 103 -1.23 -9.98 -2.89
N ASP A 104 -1.48 -10.65 -1.79
CA ASP A 104 -1.61 -12.11 -1.72
C ASP A 104 -3.00 -12.54 -1.19
N SER A 105 -3.72 -11.62 -0.56
CA SER A 105 -5.08 -11.82 -0.07
C SER A 105 -6.11 -12.11 -1.17
N LYS A 106 -6.57 -13.37 -1.25
CA LYS A 106 -7.66 -13.80 -2.17
C LYS A 106 -8.95 -13.02 -1.99
N ILE A 107 -9.26 -12.58 -0.76
CA ILE A 107 -10.48 -11.82 -0.48
C ILE A 107 -10.36 -10.41 -1.07
N LEU A 108 -9.18 -9.79 -1.00
CA LEU A 108 -8.91 -8.51 -1.65
C LEU A 108 -8.99 -8.63 -3.19
N VAL A 109 -8.47 -9.73 -3.78
CA VAL A 109 -8.62 -10.03 -5.24
C VAL A 109 -10.09 -10.01 -5.64
N ASN A 110 -10.91 -10.82 -4.96
CA ASN A 110 -12.32 -10.97 -5.27
C ASN A 110 -13.08 -9.64 -5.13
N SER A 111 -12.64 -8.82 -4.18
CA SER A 111 -13.23 -7.51 -3.92
C SER A 111 -12.86 -6.46 -4.96
N ILE A 112 -11.59 -6.38 -5.37
CA ILE A 112 -11.17 -5.46 -6.44
C ILE A 112 -11.86 -5.82 -7.76
N ASN A 113 -12.01 -7.13 -8.03
CA ASN A 113 -12.61 -7.68 -9.25
C ASN A 113 -14.16 -7.67 -9.25
N GLY A 114 -14.81 -7.20 -8.17
CA GLY A 114 -16.27 -7.03 -8.12
C GLY A 114 -17.08 -8.31 -7.88
N ASN A 115 -16.44 -9.42 -7.50
CA ASN A 115 -17.11 -10.69 -7.20
C ASN A 115 -17.21 -10.88 -5.68
N MET A 116 -18.20 -10.27 -5.05
CA MET A 116 -18.18 -9.99 -3.62
C MET A 116 -19.50 -10.46 -2.96
N GLY A 117 -19.42 -11.35 -1.96
CA GLY A 117 -20.55 -11.87 -1.17
C GLY A 117 -21.06 -10.89 -0.09
N SER A 118 -21.74 -11.36 0.96
CA SER A 118 -22.32 -10.49 2.03
C SER A 118 -21.31 -9.55 2.72
N ASP A 119 -20.05 -9.96 2.82
CA ASP A 119 -18.97 -9.20 3.49
C ASP A 119 -18.46 -8.02 2.66
N ALA A 120 -18.91 -7.91 1.40
CA ALA A 120 -18.55 -6.87 0.46
C ALA A 120 -18.88 -5.46 0.92
N TRP A 121 -20.02 -5.31 1.61
CA TRP A 121 -20.53 -4.01 2.02
C TRP A 121 -19.61 -3.31 3.02
N THR A 122 -18.96 -4.09 3.90
CA THR A 122 -18.07 -3.58 4.96
C THR A 122 -16.80 -2.96 4.39
N ILE A 123 -16.32 -3.46 3.24
CA ILE A 123 -15.09 -3.00 2.61
C ILE A 123 -15.31 -2.12 1.39
N LEU A 124 -16.54 -2.03 0.86
CA LEU A 124 -16.86 -1.21 -0.29
C LEU A 124 -16.38 0.26 -0.15
N PRO A 125 -16.56 0.94 1.01
CA PRO A 125 -16.02 2.29 1.18
C PRO A 125 -14.50 2.34 1.07
N LEU A 126 -13.81 1.33 1.60
CA LEU A 126 -12.35 1.25 1.56
C LEU A 126 -11.81 0.92 0.17
N ILE A 127 -12.47 0.04 -0.59
CA ILE A 127 -12.14 -0.23 -2.00
C ILE A 127 -12.32 1.02 -2.86
N ARG A 128 -13.38 1.81 -2.61
CA ARG A 128 -13.57 3.11 -3.28
C ARG A 128 -12.43 4.06 -2.95
N GLU A 129 -11.99 4.08 -1.70
CA GLU A 129 -10.87 4.91 -1.28
C GLU A 129 -9.55 4.47 -1.92
N ILE A 130 -9.29 3.17 -2.03
CA ILE A 130 -8.15 2.62 -2.78
C ILE A 130 -8.19 3.14 -4.22
N ARG A 131 -9.30 2.97 -4.94
CA ARG A 131 -9.44 3.44 -6.33
C ARG A 131 -9.22 4.94 -6.45
N ARG A 132 -9.80 5.72 -5.54
CA ARG A 132 -9.66 7.18 -5.52
C ARG A 132 -8.23 7.63 -5.26
N ARG A 133 -7.50 6.97 -4.35
CA ARG A 133 -6.10 7.33 -4.09
C ARG A 133 -5.16 6.83 -5.18
N SER A 134 -5.45 5.69 -5.80
CA SER A 134 -4.68 5.17 -6.92
C SER A 134 -4.73 6.05 -8.16
N SER A 135 -5.75 6.90 -8.32
CA SER A 135 -5.82 7.86 -9.44
C SER A 135 -4.79 9.01 -9.33
N PHE A 136 -3.99 9.06 -8.26
CA PHE A 136 -2.86 9.98 -8.15
C PHE A 136 -1.69 9.56 -9.06
N PHE A 137 -1.53 8.26 -9.32
CA PHE A 137 -0.43 7.73 -10.11
C PHE A 137 -0.76 7.82 -11.60
N ASP A 138 0.27 8.07 -12.43
CA ASP A 138 0.17 7.96 -13.89
C ASP A 138 -0.20 6.53 -14.30
N SER A 139 0.30 5.55 -13.55
CA SER A 139 -0.07 4.14 -13.72
C SER A 139 -0.04 3.40 -12.39
N ALA A 140 -1.15 2.77 -12.03
CA ALA A 140 -1.29 1.92 -10.86
C ALA A 140 -1.78 0.53 -11.29
N GLU A 141 -0.87 -0.44 -11.29
CA GLU A 141 -1.20 -1.84 -11.55
C GLU A 141 -1.37 -2.62 -10.24
N TRP A 142 -2.27 -3.60 -10.25
CA TRP A 142 -2.51 -4.49 -9.12
C TRP A 142 -2.18 -5.92 -9.55
N ARG A 143 -1.21 -6.56 -8.89
CA ARG A 143 -0.78 -7.92 -9.20
C ARG A 143 -0.89 -8.83 -8.00
N TRP A 144 -1.68 -9.88 -8.16
CA TRP A 144 -1.74 -10.97 -7.20
C TRP A 144 -0.44 -11.77 -7.21
N ILE A 145 0.05 -12.14 -6.02
CA ILE A 145 1.21 -13.01 -5.86
C ILE A 145 0.77 -14.26 -5.08
N PRO A 146 0.89 -15.47 -5.66
CA PRO A 146 0.69 -16.69 -4.91
C PRO A 146 1.77 -16.85 -3.84
N HIS A 147 1.37 -17.30 -2.65
CA HIS A 147 2.31 -17.93 -1.73
C HIS A 147 2.68 -19.30 -2.33
N ASN A 148 3.97 -19.51 -2.57
CA ASN A 148 4.51 -20.85 -2.87
C ASN A 148 4.50 -21.72 -1.61
#